data_AF-A0A7X6VF43-F1
#
_entry.id   AF-A0A7X6VF43-F1
#
_cell.length_a   1.000
_cell.length_b   1.000
_cell.length_c   1.000
_cell.angle_alpha   90.00
_cell.angle_beta   90.00
_cell.angle_gamma   90.00
#
_symmetry.space_group_name_H-M   'P 1'
#
loop_
_entity.id
_entity.type
_entity.pdbx_description
1 polymer ?
#
loop_
_entity_poly.entity_id
_entity_poly.type
_entity_poly.pdbx_seq_one_letter_code
_entity_poly.pdbx_strand_id
1 'polypeptide(L)' 'FCAKEAVAKALGTGISKGISFQDIEVLNDENGKPLINLYGEAERIYKILGSKAIDISLTHSRDYAAAQAVILTEE' A
#
# COMPACT_ATOMS: atom_id res chain seq x y z
N PHE A 1 -3.01 9.50 -3.07
CA PHE A 1 -2.24 9.88 -1.87
C PHE A 1 -2.53 8.93 -0.70
N CYS A 2 -3.74 8.95 -0.11
CA CYS A 2 -4.05 8.17 1.10
C CYS A 2 -3.76 6.67 0.98
N ALA A 3 -4.03 6.07 -0.19
CA ALA A 3 -3.71 4.67 -0.47
C ALA A 3 -2.23 4.34 -0.24
N LYS A 4 -1.34 5.15 -0.83
CA LYS A 4 0.11 4.97 -0.77
C LYS A 4 0.65 5.17 0.63
N GLU A 5 0.12 6.17 1.35
CA GLU A 5 0.41 6.40 2.77
C GLU A 5 -0.01 5.22 3.65
N ALA A 6 -1.21 4.67 3.44
CA ALA A 6 -1.70 3.54 4.21
C ALA A 6 -0.84 2.29 4.01
N VAL A 7 -0.46 1.99 2.76
CA VAL A 7 0.43 0.87 2.43
C VAL A 7 1.81 1.07 3.05
N ALA A 8 2.42 2.25 2.90
CA ALA A 8 3.73 2.53 3.48
C ALA A 8 3.75 2.40 5.00
N LYS A 9 2.64 2.78 5.68
CA LYS A 9 2.48 2.59 7.13
C LYS A 9 2.28 1.13 7.50
N ALA A 10 1.51 0.37 6.72
CA ALA A 10 1.35 -1.06 6.95
C ALA A 10 2.67 -1.84 6.77
N LEU A 11 3.56 -1.38 5.88
CA LEU A 11 4.94 -1.87 5.76
C LEU A 11 5.83 -1.49 6.96
N GLY A 12 5.33 -0.74 7.95
CA GLY A 12 6.03 -0.41 9.20
C GLY A 12 6.98 0.78 9.13
N THR A 13 7.04 1.49 8.00
CA THR A 13 7.99 2.61 7.79
C THR A 13 7.31 3.96 7.61
N GLY A 14 6.10 3.99 7.05
CA GLY A 14 5.56 5.18 6.39
C GLY A 14 6.36 5.54 5.12
N ILE A 15 6.04 6.69 4.51
CA ILE A 15 6.84 7.25 3.39
C ILE A 15 8.13 7.83 3.98
N SER A 16 9.08 6.94 4.27
CA SER A 16 10.37 7.26 4.87
C SER A 16 11.37 6.14 4.60
N LYS A 17 12.61 6.30 5.06
CA LYS A 17 13.66 5.25 4.99
C LYS A 17 13.89 4.70 3.58
N GLY A 18 13.76 5.54 2.56
CA GLY A 18 13.96 5.16 1.16
C GLY A 18 12.69 4.78 0.40
N ILE A 19 11.54 4.60 1.09
CA ILE A 19 10.25 4.48 0.40
C ILE A 19 9.78 5.85 -0.04
N SER A 20 9.48 5.96 -1.33
CA SER A 20 8.87 7.12 -1.97
C SER A 20 7.43 6.81 -2.41
N PHE A 21 6.70 7.85 -2.82
CA PHE A 21 5.38 7.69 -3.43
C PHE A 21 5.40 6.93 -4.76
N GLN A 22 6.54 6.89 -5.45
CA GLN A 22 6.66 6.19 -6.73
C GLN A 22 6.84 4.68 -6.53
N ASP A 23 7.28 4.25 -5.35
CA ASP A 23 7.46 2.84 -5.00
C ASP A 23 6.15 2.09 -4.74
N ILE A 24 5.03 2.82 -4.63
CA ILE A 24 3.71 2.25 -4.38
C ILE A 24 2.77 2.72 -5.48
N GLU A 25 2.30 1.80 -6.30
CA GLU A 25 1.33 2.06 -7.36
C GLU A 25 -0.04 1.49 -6.98
N VAL A 26 -1.08 2.26 -7.29
CA VAL A 26 -2.48 1.84 -7.11
C VAL A 26 -3.04 1.62 -8.50
N LEU A 27 -3.42 0.37 -8.77
CA LEU A 27 -4.07 -0.05 -10.00
C LEU A 27 -5.55 -0.37 -9.70
N ASN A 28 -6.34 -0.59 -10.74
CA ASN A 28 -7.70 -1.10 -10.63
C ASN A 28 -7.82 -2.36 -11.46
N ASP A 29 -8.52 -3.37 -10.96
CA ASP A 29 -8.93 -4.51 -11.78
C ASP A 29 -10.08 -4.14 -12.72
N GLU A 30 -10.55 -5.12 -13.50
CA GLU A 30 -11.67 -4.96 -14.45
C GLU A 30 -12.99 -4.56 -13.78
N ASN A 31 -13.16 -4.86 -12.49
CA ASN A 31 -14.33 -4.52 -11.70
C ASN A 31 -14.13 -3.23 -10.88
N GLY A 32 -12.99 -2.56 -11.04
CA GLY A 32 -12.64 -1.35 -10.31
C GLY A 32 -12.08 -1.58 -8.90
N LYS A 33 -11.88 -2.82 -8.45
CA LYS A 33 -11.24 -3.11 -7.16
C LYS A 33 -9.81 -2.57 -7.19
N PRO A 34 -9.38 -1.76 -6.19
CA PRO A 34 -8.02 -1.28 -6.12
C PRO A 34 -7.04 -2.42 -5.83
N LEU A 35 -5.92 -2.43 -6.55
CA LEU A 35 -4.78 -3.34 -6.38
C LEU A 35 -3.53 -2.53 -6.08
N ILE A 36 -2.60 -3.13 -5.32
CA ILE A 36 -1.31 -2.50 -5.00
C ILE A 36 -0.21 -3.22 -5.74
N ASN A 37 0.60 -2.44 -6.46
CA ASN A 37 1.86 -2.90 -7.01
C ASN A 37 3.01 -2.17 -6.32
N LEU A 38 4.06 -2.90 -5.96
CA LEU A 38 5.20 -2.37 -5.21
C LEU A 38 6.47 -2.41 -6.05
N TYR A 39 7.28 -1.38 -5.89
CA TYR A 39 8.57 -1.24 -6.54
C TYR A 39 9.65 -0.86 -5.52
N GLY A 40 10.91 -0.95 -5.96
CA GLY A 40 12.05 -0.40 -5.23
C GLY A 40 12.12 -0.86 -3.77
N GLU A 41 12.27 0.12 -2.88
CA GLU A 41 12.45 -0.15 -1.44
C GLU A 41 11.17 -0.70 -0.78
N ALA A 42 9.98 -0.32 -1.26
CA ALA A 42 8.72 -0.84 -0.73
C ALA A 42 8.56 -2.33 -1.02
N GLU A 43 8.91 -2.77 -2.25
CA GLU A 43 8.90 -4.18 -2.62
C GLU A 43 9.94 -4.99 -1.81
N ARG A 44 11.12 -4.42 -1.57
CA ARG A 44 12.16 -5.05 -0.76
C ARG A 44 11.70 -5.31 0.68
N ILE A 45 11.10 -4.31 1.32
CA ILE A 45 10.58 -4.43 2.69
C ILE A 45 9.43 -5.43 2.75
N TYR A 46 8.50 -5.38 1.78
CA TYR A 46 7.39 -6.32 1.68
C TYR A 46 7.87 -7.77 1.67
N LYS A 47 8.92 -8.08 0.89
CA LYS A 47 9.55 -9.41 0.83
C LYS A 47 10.21 -9.81 2.16
N ILE A 48 10.94 -8.89 2.79
CA ILE A 48 11.61 -9.14 4.09
C ILE A 48 10.61 -9.45 5.20
N LEU A 49 9.45 -8.79 5.19
CA LEU A 49 8.36 -9.04 6.13
C LEU A 49 7.68 -10.41 5.93
N GLY A 50 8.05 -11.20 4.92
CA GLY A 50 7.39 -12.47 4.62
C GLY A 50 5.94 -12.27 4.15
N SER A 51 5.67 -11.12 3.53
CA SER A 51 4.31 -10.74 3.14
C SER A 51 3.79 -11.55 1.95
N LYS A 52 2.49 -11.87 1.95
CA LYS A 52 1.81 -12.69 0.95
C LYS A 52 0.77 -11.96 0.16
N ALA A 53 0.01 -11.08 0.80
CA ALA A 53 -1.02 -10.29 0.13
C ALA A 53 -1.13 -8.90 0.75
N ILE A 54 -1.62 -7.96 -0.07
CA ILE A 54 -2.05 -6.63 0.37
C ILE A 54 -3.49 -6.44 -0.10
N ASP A 55 -4.40 -6.23 0.84
CA ASP A 55 -5.74 -5.73 0.53
C ASP A 55 -5.84 -4.26 0.93
N ILE A 56 -6.55 -3.48 0.11
CA ILE A 56 -6.77 -2.06 0.34
C ILE A 56 -8.22 -1.69 0.12
N SER A 57 -8.74 -0.82 0.98
CA SER A 57 -10.03 -0.17 0.82
C SER A 57 -9.87 1.35 0.86
N LEU A 58 -10.65 2.03 0.01
CA LEU A 58 -10.58 3.46 -0.21
C LEU A 58 -11.97 4.07 -0.09
N THR A 59 -12.05 5.23 0.55
CA THR A 59 -13.26 6.06 0.56
C THR A 59 -12.88 7.53 0.41
N HIS A 60 -13.73 8.29 -0.27
CA HIS A 60 -13.55 9.72 -0.41
C HIS A 60 -14.89 10.45 -0.32
N SER A 61 -14.86 11.64 0.25
CA SER A 61 -15.95 12.61 0.26
C SER A 61 -15.41 13.95 -0.27
N ARG A 62 -16.21 15.01 -0.17
CA ARG A 62 -15.77 16.37 -0.51
C ARG A 62 -14.61 16.84 0.39
N ASP A 63 -14.65 16.48 1.66
CA ASP A 63 -13.80 17.09 2.69
C ASP A 63 -12.64 16.19 3.11
N TYR A 64 -12.71 14.89 2.82
CA TYR A 64 -11.68 13.93 3.21
C TYR A 64 -11.56 12.74 2.26
N ALA A 65 -10.38 12.13 2.28
CA ALA A 65 -10.12 10.83 1.70
C ALA A 65 -9.44 9.95 2.74
N ALA A 66 -9.85 8.69 2.83
CA ALA A 66 -9.29 7.72 3.75
C ALA A 66 -8.94 6.42 3.01
N ALA A 67 -7.96 5.70 3.56
CA ALA A 67 -7.52 4.42 3.06
C ALA A 67 -7.17 3.49 4.22
N GLN A 68 -7.52 2.22 4.10
CA GLN A 68 -7.09 1.15 5.01
C GLN A 68 -6.35 0.11 4.20
N ALA A 69 -5.15 -0.26 4.63
CA ALA A 69 -4.35 -1.32 4.04
C ALA A 69 -4.10 -2.42 5.07
N VAL A 70 -4.19 -3.68 4.64
CA VAL A 70 -3.87 -4.86 5.44
C VAL A 70 -2.84 -5.67 4.68
N ILE A 71 -1.75 -6.04 5.35
CA ILE A 71 -0.70 -6.89 4.82
C ILE A 71 -0.76 -8.23 5.56
N LEU A 72 -0.97 -9.30 4.81
CA LEU A 72 -0.88 -10.67 5.33
C LEU A 72 0.58 -11.11 5.31
N THR A 73 1.14 -11.50 6.44
CA THR A 73 2.51 -12.06 6.57
C THR A 73 2.45 -13.52 7.00
N GLU A 74 3.51 -14.28 6.71
CA GLU A 74 3.74 -15.57 7.38
C GLU A 74 4.04 -15.37 8.88
N GLU A 75 3.78 -16.39 9.69
CA GLU A 75 4.21 -16.49 11.10
C GLU A 75 5.71 -16.75 11.21
#